data_AF-A0A2V7D899-F1
#
_entry.id   AF-A0A2V7D899-F1
#
_cell.length_a   1.000
_cell.length_b   1.000
_cell.length_c   1.000
_cell.angle_alpha   90.00
_cell.angle_beta   90.00
_cell.angle_gamma   90.00
#
_symmetry.space_group_name_H-M   'P 1'
#
loop_
_entity.id
_entity.type
_entity.pdbx_description
1 polymer ?
#
loop_
_entity_poly.entity_id
_entity_poly.type
_entity_poly.pdbx_seq_one_letter_code
_entity_poly.pdbx_strand_id
1 'polypeptide(L)'
;MTRLALITSLLFSLILVVPAEPAALNFSGVDEAANDAIASGEIPGIVILIGRNDETLYLRAFGSREVVPESRPMATDTIFDIASLTKPFGTTLAMMSLVERGAINLDAPLGRYLKEFKGNAFEQVTIRRIMTHSAGFPAIPSSDSVAGGFPRAARALAAKPLDYPPGTGFQYSDTGFILLGEVVRRVSGDTLDDYLARAVFRPLGLRDTTFHPDERQRRRSAATEFHNGIMLQGHVHDPRARHLGGVAGHAGMFSTAADLARICRMLVNDGELDGKRILKASTVQMMWQRSPQPDGVRSLGWDVSSSFSGLMSPFFPVNSVGHTGFTGTAVWIDPPTRTCMIILTNRVHPSGGGANKIRELRSRVAAAVGAELFFAPSALVTGPSSSAPAADGGEAITPPRPRALGTVRTGLDTLVDQNFAPFQGHAVGLITNQTGIDSKGRRAIDLFANAPGVRLAAIFSPEHGISGDVDADVPNSRDAATGRPIWSLYGPTRRPTGDMLYGVSVLVFDIQDIGVRYYTYLATLLYVLEEAGRR
;
A
#
# COMPACT_ATOMS: atom_id res chain seq x y z
N MET A 1 -17.59 -68.32 52.61
CA MET A 1 -18.69 -67.38 52.90
C MET A 1 -18.28 -65.99 52.43
N THR A 2 -19.06 -65.47 51.46
CA THR A 2 -19.29 -64.06 51.10
C THR A 2 -18.11 -63.08 50.92
N ARG A 3 -17.77 -62.78 49.65
CA ARG A 3 -17.08 -61.52 49.26
C ARG A 3 -18.10 -60.57 48.62
N LEU A 4 -18.15 -59.36 49.16
CA LEU A 4 -18.98 -58.22 48.77
C LEU A 4 -18.38 -57.56 47.51
N ALA A 5 -19.19 -57.32 46.48
CA ALA A 5 -18.79 -56.56 45.29
C ALA A 5 -19.41 -55.15 45.33
N LEU A 6 -18.56 -54.13 45.27
CA LEU A 6 -18.92 -52.72 45.17
C LEU A 6 -19.24 -52.40 43.70
N ILE A 7 -20.42 -51.84 43.41
CA ILE A 7 -20.76 -51.26 42.10
C ILE A 7 -20.69 -49.74 42.24
N THR A 8 -19.76 -49.10 41.52
CA THR A 8 -19.66 -47.65 41.39
C THR A 8 -20.15 -47.26 39.99
N SER A 9 -21.27 -46.53 39.92
CA SER A 9 -21.74 -45.88 38.68
C SER A 9 -20.96 -44.59 38.43
N LEU A 10 -20.29 -44.50 37.29
CA LEU A 10 -19.75 -43.24 36.75
C LEU A 10 -20.77 -42.63 35.77
N LEU A 11 -21.29 -41.46 36.12
CA LEU A 11 -22.01 -40.56 35.22
C LEU A 11 -21.00 -39.65 34.52
N PHE A 12 -20.88 -39.76 33.20
CA PHE A 12 -20.13 -38.81 32.38
C PHE A 12 -21.03 -37.60 32.06
N SER A 13 -20.71 -36.43 32.63
CA SER A 13 -21.29 -35.16 32.18
C SER A 13 -20.54 -34.67 30.94
N LEU A 14 -21.24 -34.63 29.81
CA LEU A 14 -20.75 -34.07 28.56
C LEU A 14 -20.75 -32.53 28.67
N ILE A 15 -19.58 -31.92 28.80
CA ILE A 15 -19.45 -30.44 28.73
C ILE A 15 -19.41 -30.06 27.24
N LEU A 16 -20.49 -29.47 26.75
CA LEU A 16 -20.51 -28.77 25.46
C LEU A 16 -19.67 -27.49 25.58
N VAL A 17 -18.48 -27.51 24.99
CA VAL A 17 -17.70 -26.28 24.74
C VAL A 17 -18.34 -25.58 23.55
N VAL A 18 -19.10 -24.52 23.81
CA VAL A 18 -19.56 -23.60 22.76
C VAL A 18 -18.38 -22.71 22.38
N PRO A 19 -17.92 -22.69 21.11
CA PRO A 19 -16.85 -21.79 20.71
C PRO A 19 -17.31 -20.33 20.86
N ALA A 20 -16.46 -19.49 21.43
CA ALA A 20 -16.70 -18.04 21.49
C ALA A 20 -16.87 -17.50 20.07
N GLU A 21 -17.90 -16.68 19.82
CA GLU A 21 -18.06 -16.00 18.55
C GLU A 21 -16.82 -15.12 18.26
N PRO A 22 -16.30 -15.13 17.02
CA PRO A 22 -15.21 -14.24 16.65
C PRO A 22 -15.63 -12.78 16.88
N ALA A 23 -14.73 -11.97 17.44
CA ALA A 23 -14.97 -10.54 17.61
C ALA A 23 -15.36 -9.91 16.25
N ALA A 24 -16.44 -9.12 16.24
CA ALA A 24 -16.91 -8.45 15.04
C ALA A 24 -15.84 -7.48 14.53
N LEU A 25 -15.62 -7.47 13.21
CA LEU A 25 -14.63 -6.58 12.60
C LEU A 25 -15.00 -5.11 12.85
N ASN A 26 -14.02 -4.29 13.26
CA ASN A 26 -14.22 -2.87 13.53
C ASN A 26 -13.45 -1.97 12.55
N PHE A 27 -14.20 -1.28 11.68
CA PHE A 27 -13.63 -0.32 10.74
C PHE A 27 -13.79 1.15 11.18
N SER A 28 -13.92 1.45 12.48
CA SER A 28 -14.06 2.84 12.96
C SER A 28 -12.89 3.72 12.56
N GLY A 29 -11.66 3.20 12.54
CA GLY A 29 -10.49 3.94 12.06
C GLY A 29 -10.57 4.34 10.57
N VAL A 30 -11.32 3.58 9.76
CA VAL A 30 -11.62 3.93 8.37
C VAL A 30 -12.61 5.10 8.31
N ASP A 31 -13.64 5.07 9.18
CA ASP A 31 -14.61 6.17 9.31
C ASP A 31 -13.92 7.47 9.76
N GLU A 32 -13.06 7.40 10.77
CA GLU A 32 -12.28 8.52 11.29
C GLU A 32 -11.40 9.13 10.20
N ALA A 33 -10.61 8.32 9.50
CA ALA A 33 -9.76 8.79 8.41
C ALA A 33 -10.57 9.50 7.31
N ALA A 34 -11.74 8.97 6.95
CA ALA A 34 -12.62 9.58 5.94
C ALA A 34 -13.22 10.92 6.42
N ASN A 35 -13.76 10.96 7.65
CA ASN A 35 -14.35 12.16 8.22
C ASN A 35 -13.32 13.27 8.43
N ASP A 36 -12.14 12.93 8.94
CA ASP A 36 -11.05 13.88 9.15
C ASP A 36 -10.63 14.53 7.84
N ALA A 37 -10.48 13.74 6.78
CA ALA A 37 -10.08 14.25 5.47
C ALA A 37 -11.12 15.17 4.82
N ILE A 38 -12.41 14.98 5.13
CA ILE A 38 -13.47 15.89 4.70
C ILE A 38 -13.44 17.16 5.55
N ALA A 39 -13.34 17.02 6.87
CA ALA A 39 -13.32 18.14 7.82
C ALA A 39 -12.11 19.07 7.60
N SER A 40 -10.95 18.51 7.25
CA SER A 40 -9.71 19.24 6.94
C SER A 40 -9.64 19.79 5.50
N GLY A 41 -10.69 19.56 4.70
CA GLY A 41 -10.76 19.98 3.30
C GLY A 41 -9.72 19.32 2.41
N GLU A 42 -9.27 18.09 2.72
CA GLU A 42 -8.41 17.31 1.84
C GLU A 42 -9.16 16.78 0.63
N ILE A 43 -10.43 16.40 0.81
CA ILE A 43 -11.32 15.90 -0.22
C ILE A 43 -12.77 16.37 0.03
N PRO A 44 -13.59 16.53 -1.03
CA PRO A 44 -15.02 16.77 -0.84
C PRO A 44 -15.80 15.55 -0.36
N GLY A 45 -15.47 14.37 -0.86
CA GLY A 45 -16.12 13.12 -0.48
C GLY A 45 -15.39 11.87 -0.97
N ILE A 46 -15.83 10.74 -0.45
CA ILE A 46 -15.16 9.44 -0.62
C ILE A 46 -16.16 8.29 -0.48
N VAL A 47 -15.94 7.23 -1.26
CA VAL A 47 -16.54 5.90 -1.08
C VAL A 47 -15.42 4.90 -0.83
N ILE A 48 -15.55 4.11 0.23
CA ILE A 48 -14.59 3.06 0.57
C ILE A 48 -15.33 1.72 0.58
N LEU A 49 -14.74 0.71 -0.07
CA LEU A 49 -15.20 -0.66 -0.01
C LEU A 49 -14.05 -1.58 0.43
N ILE A 50 -14.35 -2.49 1.34
CA ILE A 50 -13.45 -3.56 1.76
C ILE A 50 -14.17 -4.88 1.51
N GLY A 51 -13.56 -5.75 0.72
CA GLY A 51 -14.08 -7.08 0.40
C GLY A 51 -13.11 -8.16 0.83
N ARG A 52 -13.64 -9.33 1.16
CA ARG A 52 -12.86 -10.55 1.40
C ARG A 52 -13.67 -11.73 0.89
N ASN A 53 -13.05 -12.60 0.10
CA ASN A 53 -13.76 -13.65 -0.64
C ASN A 53 -14.92 -13.01 -1.46
N ASP A 54 -16.11 -13.58 -1.38
CA ASP A 54 -17.31 -13.08 -2.05
C ASP A 54 -18.09 -12.03 -1.22
N GLU A 55 -17.61 -11.72 -0.01
CA GLU A 55 -18.31 -10.84 0.92
C GLU A 55 -17.84 -9.37 0.81
N THR A 56 -18.75 -8.46 1.09
CA THR A 56 -18.43 -7.04 1.32
C THR A 56 -18.41 -6.83 2.83
N LEU A 57 -17.21 -6.65 3.40
CA LEU A 57 -17.03 -6.43 4.84
C LEU A 57 -17.36 -5.00 5.25
N TYR A 58 -17.14 -4.05 4.33
CA TYR A 58 -17.40 -2.63 4.55
C TYR A 58 -17.74 -1.95 3.23
N LEU A 59 -18.77 -1.09 3.24
CA LEU A 59 -19.09 -0.19 2.13
C LEU A 59 -19.77 1.05 2.68
N ARG A 60 -19.10 2.20 2.63
CA ARG A 60 -19.65 3.47 3.10
C ARG A 60 -19.26 4.63 2.19
N ALA A 61 -20.12 5.65 2.20
CA ALA A 61 -19.96 6.91 1.50
C ALA A 61 -19.91 8.05 2.51
N PHE A 62 -19.02 9.01 2.28
CA PHE A 62 -18.82 10.18 3.14
C PHE A 62 -18.71 11.45 2.30
N GLY A 63 -19.15 12.57 2.88
CA GLY A 63 -19.01 13.89 2.27
C GLY A 63 -19.91 14.08 1.05
N SER A 64 -19.39 14.82 0.07
CA SER A 64 -20.16 15.30 -1.08
C SER A 64 -19.52 14.89 -2.40
N ARG A 65 -20.34 14.42 -3.34
CA ARG A 65 -19.89 14.10 -4.72
C ARG A 65 -19.70 15.34 -5.59
N GLU A 66 -20.21 16.47 -5.13
CA GLU A 66 -20.12 17.80 -5.74
C GLU A 66 -20.37 18.83 -4.62
N VAL A 67 -19.54 19.86 -4.50
CA VAL A 67 -19.76 20.97 -3.53
C VAL A 67 -20.13 22.31 -4.19
N VAL A 68 -19.93 22.42 -5.51
CA VAL A 68 -20.28 23.59 -6.31
C VAL A 68 -20.86 23.11 -7.64
N PRO A 69 -21.90 23.76 -8.19
CA PRO A 69 -22.52 25.00 -7.70
C PRO A 69 -23.37 24.82 -6.44
N GLU A 70 -23.81 23.60 -6.17
CA GLU A 70 -24.56 23.23 -4.97
C GLU A 70 -23.97 21.95 -4.38
N SER A 71 -24.01 21.82 -3.06
CA SER A 71 -23.57 20.62 -2.38
C SER A 71 -24.52 19.45 -2.65
N ARG A 72 -23.99 18.33 -3.14
CA ARG A 72 -24.72 17.08 -3.36
C ARG A 72 -24.05 15.95 -2.59
N PRO A 73 -24.81 15.20 -1.77
CA PRO A 73 -24.23 14.18 -0.91
C PRO A 73 -23.60 13.05 -1.72
N MET A 74 -22.53 12.48 -1.17
CA MET A 74 -21.94 11.26 -1.68
C MET A 74 -22.86 10.07 -1.39
N ALA A 75 -22.99 9.16 -2.35
CA ALA A 75 -23.69 7.89 -2.20
C ALA A 75 -22.76 6.72 -2.56
N THR A 76 -23.05 5.52 -2.04
CA THR A 76 -22.25 4.31 -2.30
C THR A 76 -22.31 3.86 -3.75
N ASP A 77 -23.34 4.28 -4.48
CA ASP A 77 -23.51 4.03 -5.91
C ASP A 77 -22.92 5.15 -6.79
N THR A 78 -22.33 6.22 -6.23
CA THR A 78 -21.70 7.28 -7.03
C THR A 78 -20.70 6.70 -8.02
N ILE A 79 -20.77 7.18 -9.27
CA ILE A 79 -19.83 6.80 -10.33
C ILE A 79 -18.64 7.76 -10.29
N PHE A 80 -17.42 7.24 -10.31
CA PHE A 80 -16.19 8.04 -10.31
C PHE A 80 -15.45 7.90 -11.62
N ASP A 81 -14.83 8.98 -12.10
CA ASP A 81 -13.69 8.87 -13.00
C ASP A 81 -12.56 8.18 -12.22
N ILE A 82 -12.22 6.95 -12.60
CA ILE A 82 -11.25 6.14 -11.85
C ILE A 82 -9.80 6.43 -12.27
N ALA A 83 -9.60 7.36 -13.21
CA ALA A 83 -8.30 7.80 -13.71
C ALA A 83 -7.39 6.61 -14.04
N SER A 84 -6.18 6.56 -13.50
CA SER A 84 -5.19 5.53 -13.79
C SER A 84 -5.56 4.12 -13.31
N LEU A 85 -6.64 3.93 -12.54
CA LEU A 85 -7.17 2.58 -12.32
C LEU A 85 -7.68 1.94 -13.64
N THR A 86 -7.90 2.73 -14.68
CA THR A 86 -8.13 2.27 -16.07
C THR A 86 -7.02 1.33 -16.56
N LYS A 87 -5.77 1.52 -16.10
CA LYS A 87 -4.64 0.67 -16.49
C LYS A 87 -4.86 -0.79 -16.05
N PRO A 88 -4.93 -1.11 -14.75
CA PRO A 88 -5.15 -2.48 -14.30
C PRO A 88 -6.55 -3.00 -14.62
N PHE A 89 -7.61 -2.19 -14.49
CA PHE A 89 -8.99 -2.67 -14.64
C PHE A 89 -9.56 -2.60 -16.06
N GLY A 90 -8.89 -1.92 -16.98
CA GLY A 90 -9.27 -1.89 -18.39
C GLY A 90 -8.19 -2.52 -19.24
N THR A 91 -7.14 -1.76 -19.51
CA THR A 91 -6.12 -2.12 -20.49
C THR A 91 -5.44 -3.44 -20.18
N THR A 92 -5.06 -3.68 -18.93
CA THR A 92 -4.43 -4.95 -18.53
C THR A 92 -5.38 -6.14 -18.72
N LEU A 93 -6.66 -6.02 -18.35
CA LEU A 93 -7.63 -7.09 -18.59
C LEU A 93 -7.82 -7.36 -20.08
N ALA A 94 -7.90 -6.32 -20.90
CA ALA A 94 -8.01 -6.46 -22.35
C ALA A 94 -6.78 -7.17 -22.95
N MET A 95 -5.58 -6.71 -22.56
CA MET A 95 -4.31 -7.27 -23.00
C MET A 95 -4.18 -8.75 -22.61
N MET A 96 -4.47 -9.09 -21.34
CA MET A 96 -4.36 -10.48 -20.86
C MET A 96 -5.41 -11.40 -21.46
N SER A 97 -6.62 -10.89 -21.73
CA SER A 97 -7.65 -11.61 -22.51
C SER A 97 -7.16 -11.93 -23.93
N LEU A 98 -6.43 -11.02 -24.58
CA LEU A 98 -5.84 -11.25 -25.91
C LEU A 98 -4.61 -12.18 -25.85
N VAL A 99 -3.84 -12.15 -24.76
CA VAL A 99 -2.72 -13.09 -24.52
C VAL A 99 -3.22 -14.52 -24.44
N GLU A 100 -4.27 -14.80 -23.65
CA GLU A 100 -4.77 -16.17 -23.50
C GLU A 100 -5.46 -16.74 -24.75
N ARG A 101 -5.85 -15.85 -25.68
CA ARG A 101 -6.34 -16.17 -27.03
C ARG A 101 -5.22 -16.37 -28.05
N GLY A 102 -3.96 -16.20 -27.64
CA GLY A 102 -2.78 -16.29 -28.51
C GLY A 102 -2.61 -15.12 -29.48
N ALA A 103 -3.42 -14.05 -29.35
CA ALA A 103 -3.37 -12.89 -30.23
C ALA A 103 -2.23 -11.92 -29.86
N ILE A 104 -1.85 -11.88 -28.58
CA ILE A 104 -0.73 -11.10 -28.06
C ILE A 104 0.30 -12.01 -27.40
N ASN A 105 1.58 -11.73 -27.65
CA ASN A 105 2.70 -12.32 -26.95
C ASN A 105 3.34 -11.22 -26.10
N LEU A 106 3.42 -11.45 -24.78
CA LEU A 106 3.97 -10.50 -23.81
C LEU A 106 5.43 -10.12 -24.12
N ASP A 107 6.21 -11.06 -24.64
CA ASP A 107 7.63 -10.87 -24.90
C ASP A 107 7.93 -10.44 -26.35
N ALA A 108 6.88 -10.26 -27.17
CA ALA A 108 7.04 -9.70 -28.50
C ALA A 108 7.28 -8.17 -28.46
N PRO A 109 8.11 -7.63 -29.36
CA PRO A 109 8.29 -6.19 -29.51
C PRO A 109 6.98 -5.48 -29.91
N LEU A 110 6.79 -4.25 -29.44
CA LEU A 110 5.63 -3.41 -29.76
C LEU A 110 5.45 -3.24 -31.28
N GLY A 111 6.56 -3.15 -32.02
CA GLY A 111 6.60 -3.03 -33.48
C GLY A 111 5.88 -4.15 -34.23
N ARG A 112 5.70 -5.32 -33.59
CA ARG A 112 4.89 -6.43 -34.13
C ARG A 112 3.42 -6.03 -34.30
N TYR A 113 2.89 -5.18 -33.42
CA TYR A 113 1.49 -4.77 -33.37
C TYR A 113 1.30 -3.34 -33.90
N LEU A 114 2.24 -2.44 -33.60
CA LEU A 114 2.23 -1.06 -34.05
C LEU A 114 3.43 -0.82 -34.99
N LYS A 115 3.19 -0.92 -36.30
CA LYS A 115 4.23 -0.84 -37.35
C LYS A 115 5.01 0.48 -37.38
N GLU A 116 4.55 1.50 -36.68
CA GLU A 116 5.23 2.78 -36.49
C GLU A 116 6.48 2.65 -35.59
N PHE A 117 6.51 1.68 -34.67
CA PHE A 117 7.58 1.45 -33.70
C PHE A 117 8.58 0.40 -34.22
N LYS A 118 9.37 0.77 -35.24
CA LYS A 118 10.36 -0.11 -35.90
C LYS A 118 11.79 0.37 -35.73
N GLY A 119 12.73 -0.56 -35.91
CA GLY A 119 14.17 -0.30 -35.83
C GLY A 119 14.75 -0.65 -34.46
N ASN A 120 16.08 -0.69 -34.38
CA ASN A 120 16.84 -1.23 -33.25
C ASN A 120 16.44 -0.61 -31.89
N ALA A 121 16.04 0.66 -31.87
CA ALA A 121 15.60 1.35 -30.66
C ALA A 121 14.34 0.72 -30.02
N PHE A 122 13.45 0.10 -30.81
CA PHE A 122 12.18 -0.46 -30.34
C PHE A 122 12.16 -1.99 -30.27
N GLU A 123 13.23 -2.67 -30.70
CA GLU A 123 13.31 -4.15 -30.67
C GLU A 123 13.16 -4.71 -29.25
N GLN A 124 13.62 -3.95 -28.26
CA GLN A 124 13.56 -4.32 -26.85
C GLN A 124 12.33 -3.73 -26.13
N VAL A 125 11.47 -2.98 -26.82
CA VAL A 125 10.21 -2.47 -26.24
C VAL A 125 9.16 -3.57 -26.34
N THR A 126 9.10 -4.47 -25.36
CA THR A 126 8.12 -5.58 -25.33
C THR A 126 6.82 -5.16 -24.65
N ILE A 127 5.73 -5.87 -24.96
CA ILE A 127 4.43 -5.67 -24.29
C ILE A 127 4.58 -5.78 -22.77
N ARG A 128 5.33 -6.79 -22.29
CA ARG A 128 5.64 -6.99 -20.86
C ARG A 128 6.28 -5.75 -20.25
N ARG A 129 7.32 -5.20 -20.89
CA ARG A 129 8.03 -4.00 -20.40
C ARG A 129 7.13 -2.77 -20.36
N ILE A 130 6.18 -2.65 -21.29
CA ILE A 130 5.19 -1.56 -21.23
C ILE A 130 4.27 -1.74 -20.01
N MET A 131 3.76 -2.95 -19.80
CA MET A 131 2.86 -3.27 -18.68
C MET A 131 3.56 -3.16 -17.31
N THR A 132 4.89 -3.29 -17.25
CA THR A 132 5.71 -3.14 -16.04
C THR A 132 6.42 -1.79 -15.93
N HIS A 133 6.13 -0.83 -16.83
CA HIS A 133 6.72 0.52 -16.83
C HIS A 133 8.26 0.57 -16.93
N SER A 134 8.83 -0.35 -17.70
CA SER A 134 10.28 -0.41 -17.99
C SER A 134 10.61 -0.41 -19.48
N ALA A 135 9.69 0.11 -20.29
CA ALA A 135 9.84 0.23 -21.74
C ALA A 135 10.68 1.44 -22.20
N GLY A 136 10.99 2.39 -21.32
CA GLY A 136 11.72 3.61 -21.69
C GLY A 136 10.86 4.71 -22.30
N PHE A 137 9.54 4.53 -22.42
CA PHE A 137 8.67 5.58 -22.94
C PHE A 137 8.54 6.75 -21.97
N PRO A 138 8.45 8.01 -22.47
CA PRO A 138 8.20 9.18 -21.64
C PRO A 138 7.01 8.99 -20.71
N ALA A 139 7.10 9.54 -19.50
CA ALA A 139 6.07 9.40 -18.47
C ALA A 139 4.69 9.85 -18.98
N ILE A 140 4.63 11.02 -19.62
CA ILE A 140 3.40 11.64 -20.07
C ILE A 140 3.65 12.22 -21.48
N PRO A 141 2.87 11.86 -22.52
CA PRO A 141 3.07 12.41 -23.84
C PRO A 141 2.64 13.88 -23.90
N SER A 142 3.12 14.68 -24.85
CA SER A 142 2.57 16.03 -25.05
C SER A 142 1.12 15.95 -25.56
N SER A 143 0.28 16.95 -25.24
CA SER A 143 -1.09 17.01 -25.76
C SER A 143 -1.13 16.97 -27.29
N ASP A 144 -0.23 17.71 -27.95
CA ASP A 144 -0.12 17.74 -29.41
C ASP A 144 0.16 16.36 -30.02
N SER A 145 0.90 15.51 -29.29
CA SER A 145 1.25 14.17 -29.75
C SER A 145 0.03 13.24 -29.79
N VAL A 146 -1.06 13.56 -29.07
CA VAL A 146 -2.30 12.75 -29.04
C VAL A 146 -3.52 13.48 -29.60
N ALA A 147 -3.47 14.79 -29.78
CA ALA A 147 -4.58 15.62 -30.25
C ALA A 147 -5.20 15.16 -31.58
N GLY A 148 -4.39 14.60 -32.47
CA GLY A 148 -4.84 14.10 -33.76
C GLY A 148 -5.47 12.70 -33.76
N GLY A 149 -5.57 12.04 -32.59
CA GLY A 149 -6.06 10.67 -32.47
C GLY A 149 -5.16 9.62 -33.14
N PHE A 150 -5.55 8.34 -33.05
CA PHE A 150 -4.89 7.28 -33.81
C PHE A 150 -5.39 7.27 -35.27
N PRO A 151 -4.52 6.97 -36.27
CA PRO A 151 -3.14 6.50 -36.14
C PRO A 151 -2.08 7.63 -36.06
N ARG A 152 -2.46 8.92 -36.07
CA ARG A 152 -1.49 10.04 -36.03
C ARG A 152 -0.66 10.03 -34.75
N ALA A 153 -1.28 9.74 -33.62
CA ALA A 153 -0.61 9.64 -32.33
C ALA A 153 0.50 8.59 -32.31
N ALA A 154 0.28 7.41 -32.90
CA ALA A 154 1.32 6.38 -33.00
C ALA A 154 2.57 6.89 -33.73
N ARG A 155 2.41 7.61 -34.84
CA ARG A 155 3.53 8.20 -35.59
C ARG A 155 4.23 9.30 -34.81
N ALA A 156 3.48 10.19 -34.16
CA ALA A 156 4.04 11.26 -33.36
C ALA A 156 4.86 10.73 -32.18
N LEU A 157 4.37 9.70 -31.50
CA LEU A 157 5.04 9.06 -30.37
C LEU A 157 6.25 8.23 -30.81
N ALA A 158 6.18 7.52 -31.93
CA ALA A 158 7.31 6.77 -32.48
C ALA A 158 8.48 7.66 -32.93
N ALA A 159 8.22 8.95 -33.23
CA ALA A 159 9.25 9.93 -33.58
C ALA A 159 9.99 10.52 -32.37
N LYS A 160 9.57 10.18 -31.13
CA LYS A 160 10.23 10.63 -29.90
C LYS A 160 11.25 9.58 -29.44
N PRO A 161 12.42 10.01 -28.89
CA PRO A 161 13.34 9.07 -28.28
C PRO A 161 12.74 8.44 -27.03
N LEU A 162 13.27 7.27 -26.66
CA LEU A 162 13.05 6.70 -25.33
C LEU A 162 13.88 7.48 -24.30
N ASP A 163 13.34 7.68 -23.10
CA ASP A 163 14.03 8.36 -21.99
C ASP A 163 15.23 7.53 -21.48
N TYR A 164 15.17 6.20 -21.62
CA TYR A 164 16.23 5.27 -21.27
C TYR A 164 16.08 3.94 -22.04
N PRO A 165 17.15 3.13 -22.17
CA PRO A 165 17.08 1.83 -22.83
C PRO A 165 16.04 0.87 -22.18
N PRO A 166 15.24 0.14 -22.96
CA PRO A 166 14.24 -0.76 -22.39
C PRO A 166 14.83 -1.80 -21.43
N GLY A 167 14.27 -1.87 -20.22
CA GLY A 167 14.69 -2.79 -19.16
C GLY A 167 15.83 -2.30 -18.26
N THR A 168 16.46 -1.15 -18.54
CA THR A 168 17.55 -0.62 -17.68
C THR A 168 17.07 0.40 -16.67
N GLY A 169 15.82 0.83 -16.75
CA GLY A 169 15.23 1.88 -15.91
C GLY A 169 13.76 1.59 -15.59
N PHE A 170 13.18 2.44 -14.77
CA PHE A 170 11.77 2.46 -14.45
C PHE A 170 11.22 3.87 -14.56
N GLN A 171 10.06 4.02 -15.20
CA GLN A 171 9.31 5.27 -15.24
C GLN A 171 7.84 4.96 -15.44
N TYR A 172 7.02 5.34 -14.46
CA TYR A 172 5.57 5.26 -14.59
C TYR A 172 5.13 6.08 -15.82
N SER A 173 4.55 5.38 -16.80
CA SER A 173 4.32 5.91 -18.16
C SER A 173 2.89 5.70 -18.64
N ASP A 174 2.20 6.82 -18.86
CA ASP A 174 0.93 6.90 -19.56
C ASP A 174 1.09 6.65 -21.05
N THR A 175 2.21 7.10 -21.64
CA THR A 175 2.52 6.89 -23.07
C THR A 175 2.45 5.41 -23.43
N GLY A 176 3.06 4.56 -22.61
CA GLY A 176 3.03 3.11 -22.79
C GLY A 176 1.61 2.55 -22.80
N PHE A 177 0.79 2.91 -21.81
CA PHE A 177 -0.58 2.41 -21.70
C PHE A 177 -1.53 2.95 -22.78
N ILE A 178 -1.33 4.19 -23.23
CA ILE A 178 -2.03 4.74 -24.42
C ILE A 178 -1.76 3.86 -25.65
N LEU A 179 -0.50 3.46 -25.86
CA LEU A 179 -0.13 2.57 -26.95
C LEU A 179 -0.71 1.17 -26.80
N LEU A 180 -0.80 0.63 -25.57
CA LEU A 180 -1.47 -0.65 -25.33
C LEU A 180 -2.97 -0.61 -25.69
N GLY A 181 -3.66 0.51 -25.42
CA GLY A 181 -5.04 0.70 -25.88
C GLY A 181 -5.17 0.60 -27.41
N GLU A 182 -4.23 1.18 -28.15
CA GLU A 182 -4.16 1.05 -29.61
C GLU A 182 -3.80 -0.37 -30.07
N VAL A 183 -2.94 -1.09 -29.33
CA VAL A 183 -2.65 -2.50 -29.59
C VAL A 183 -3.93 -3.33 -29.51
N VAL A 184 -4.74 -3.16 -28.45
CA VAL A 184 -6.05 -3.83 -28.32
C VAL A 184 -6.89 -3.55 -29.55
N ARG A 185 -6.97 -2.28 -29.99
CA ARG A 185 -7.76 -1.91 -31.17
C ARG A 185 -7.30 -2.59 -32.45
N ARG A 186 -6.00 -2.58 -32.73
CA ARG A 186 -5.47 -3.18 -33.97
C ARG A 186 -5.52 -4.71 -33.98
N VAL A 187 -5.36 -5.33 -32.83
CA VAL A 187 -5.35 -6.81 -32.72
C VAL A 187 -6.76 -7.38 -32.69
N SER A 188 -7.69 -6.71 -32.01
CA SER A 188 -9.07 -7.21 -31.86
C SER A 188 -10.03 -6.72 -32.94
N GLY A 189 -9.77 -5.56 -33.55
CA GLY A 189 -10.70 -4.86 -34.45
C GLY A 189 -11.70 -3.94 -33.75
N ASP A 190 -11.86 -4.07 -32.43
CA ASP A 190 -12.79 -3.27 -31.60
C ASP A 190 -12.07 -2.11 -30.92
N THR A 191 -12.75 -1.00 -30.63
CA THR A 191 -12.20 -0.01 -29.69
C THR A 191 -12.03 -0.61 -28.29
N LEU A 192 -11.19 0.00 -27.43
CA LEU A 192 -10.89 -0.56 -26.11
C LEU A 192 -12.15 -0.73 -25.25
N ASP A 193 -13.05 0.24 -25.29
CA ASP A 193 -14.33 0.22 -24.59
C ASP A 193 -15.27 -0.88 -25.12
N ASP A 194 -15.41 -1.04 -26.44
CA ASP A 194 -16.22 -2.11 -27.04
C ASP A 194 -15.65 -3.50 -26.73
N TYR A 195 -14.33 -3.66 -26.82
CA TYR A 195 -13.65 -4.90 -26.47
C TYR A 195 -13.92 -5.27 -25.01
N LEU A 196 -13.72 -4.33 -24.09
CA LEU A 196 -13.95 -4.54 -22.66
C LEU A 196 -15.42 -4.79 -22.34
N ALA A 197 -16.34 -4.05 -22.96
CA ALA A 197 -17.77 -4.25 -22.79
C ALA A 197 -18.19 -5.68 -23.16
N ARG A 198 -17.62 -6.24 -24.23
CA ARG A 198 -17.87 -7.60 -24.69
C ARG A 198 -17.14 -8.67 -23.90
N ALA A 199 -15.84 -8.49 -23.66
CA ALA A 199 -14.97 -9.52 -23.10
C ALA A 199 -14.99 -9.57 -21.57
N VAL A 200 -15.31 -8.47 -20.90
CA VAL A 200 -15.18 -8.33 -19.44
C VAL A 200 -16.46 -7.81 -18.80
N PHE A 201 -16.94 -6.62 -19.17
CA PHE A 201 -17.96 -5.91 -18.39
C PHE A 201 -19.32 -6.61 -18.44
N ARG A 202 -19.86 -6.92 -19.63
CA ARG A 202 -21.14 -7.64 -19.75
C ARG A 202 -21.09 -9.05 -19.16
N PRO A 203 -20.06 -9.88 -19.43
CA PRO A 203 -19.92 -11.18 -18.78
C PRO A 203 -19.92 -11.10 -17.25
N LEU A 204 -19.22 -10.12 -16.68
CA LEU A 204 -19.19 -9.85 -15.23
C LEU A 204 -20.41 -9.10 -14.71
N GLY A 205 -21.35 -8.70 -15.57
CA GLY A 205 -22.53 -7.95 -15.15
C GLY A 205 -22.22 -6.59 -14.53
N LEU A 206 -21.14 -5.93 -14.96
CA LEU A 206 -20.80 -4.56 -14.54
C LEU A 206 -21.75 -3.58 -15.22
N ARG A 207 -22.63 -2.95 -14.44
CA ARG A 207 -23.72 -2.12 -14.99
C ARG A 207 -23.34 -0.65 -15.11
N ASP A 208 -22.33 -0.23 -14.37
CA ASP A 208 -21.96 1.16 -14.17
C ASP A 208 -20.48 1.42 -14.45
N THR A 209 -19.85 0.48 -15.16
CA THR A 209 -18.48 0.60 -15.64
C THR A 209 -18.48 0.87 -17.14
N THR A 210 -17.96 2.03 -17.53
CA THR A 210 -17.99 2.51 -18.93
C THR A 210 -16.93 3.58 -19.16
N PHE A 211 -16.57 3.84 -20.42
CA PHE A 211 -15.80 5.05 -20.80
C PHE A 211 -16.71 6.23 -21.15
N HIS A 212 -17.98 5.96 -21.42
CA HIS A 212 -18.98 6.92 -21.85
C HIS A 212 -20.21 6.85 -20.95
N PRO A 213 -20.19 7.51 -19.78
CA PRO A 213 -21.37 7.59 -18.92
C PRO A 213 -22.56 8.18 -19.69
N ASP A 214 -23.70 7.48 -19.68
CA ASP A 214 -24.95 8.01 -20.21
C ASP A 214 -25.51 9.15 -19.33
N GLU A 215 -26.62 9.77 -19.72
CA GLU A 215 -27.17 10.90 -18.95
C GLU A 215 -27.52 10.55 -17.49
N ARG A 216 -28.09 9.36 -17.27
CA ARG A 216 -28.45 8.87 -15.93
C ARG A 216 -27.19 8.65 -15.10
N GLN A 217 -26.16 8.06 -15.70
CA GLN A 217 -24.87 7.82 -15.08
C GLN A 217 -24.14 9.14 -14.77
N ARG A 218 -24.11 10.10 -15.69
CA ARG A 218 -23.52 11.44 -15.47
C ARG A 218 -24.15 12.17 -14.29
N ARG A 219 -25.48 12.13 -14.15
CA ARG A 219 -26.21 12.78 -13.03
C ARG A 219 -25.83 12.25 -11.64
N ARG A 220 -25.30 11.03 -11.59
CA ARG A 220 -24.82 10.39 -10.34
C ARG A 220 -23.31 10.22 -10.30
N SER A 221 -22.58 10.80 -11.26
CA SER A 221 -21.13 10.85 -11.23
C SER A 221 -20.65 11.90 -10.23
N ALA A 222 -19.53 11.61 -9.57
CA ALA A 222 -18.81 12.62 -8.83
C ALA A 222 -18.26 13.68 -9.79
N ALA A 223 -18.44 14.95 -9.43
CA ALA A 223 -17.81 16.06 -10.14
C ALA A 223 -16.31 16.03 -9.88
N THR A 224 -15.53 16.46 -10.87
CA THR A 224 -14.07 16.59 -10.76
C THR A 224 -13.71 18.06 -10.77
N GLU A 225 -13.02 18.62 -11.76
CA GLU A 225 -12.64 20.02 -11.75
C GLU A 225 -13.37 20.87 -12.79
N PHE A 226 -13.37 22.18 -12.60
CA PHE A 226 -13.71 23.11 -13.68
C PHE A 226 -12.66 23.05 -14.78
N HIS A 227 -13.12 22.90 -16.01
CA HIS A 227 -12.31 23.01 -17.21
C HIS A 227 -12.95 24.03 -18.15
N ASN A 228 -12.23 25.11 -18.46
CA ASN A 228 -12.74 26.22 -19.28
C ASN A 228 -14.10 26.76 -18.81
N GLY A 229 -14.28 26.88 -17.49
CA GLY A 229 -15.52 27.36 -16.87
C GLY A 229 -16.65 26.32 -16.77
N ILE A 230 -16.44 25.09 -17.24
CA ILE A 230 -17.44 24.01 -17.19
C ILE A 230 -17.00 22.96 -16.19
N MET A 231 -17.86 22.60 -15.24
CA MET A 231 -17.61 21.51 -14.29
C MET A 231 -17.58 20.17 -15.03
N LEU A 232 -16.49 19.42 -14.88
CA LEU A 232 -16.40 18.07 -15.42
C LEU A 232 -17.13 17.08 -14.50
N GLN A 233 -18.31 16.63 -14.92
CA GLN A 233 -19.10 15.60 -14.25
C GLN A 233 -19.50 14.49 -15.23
N GLY A 234 -19.00 13.27 -15.00
CA GLY A 234 -19.19 12.15 -15.94
C GLY A 234 -18.53 12.37 -17.31
N HIS A 235 -17.54 13.27 -17.35
CA HIS A 235 -16.62 13.50 -18.46
C HIS A 235 -15.21 13.26 -17.95
N VAL A 236 -14.39 12.52 -18.72
CA VAL A 236 -13.05 12.16 -18.27
C VAL A 236 -12.21 13.40 -17.97
N HIS A 237 -11.60 13.41 -16.80
CA HIS A 237 -10.74 14.47 -16.29
C HIS A 237 -9.46 14.62 -17.12
N ASP A 238 -8.81 13.48 -17.40
CA ASP A 238 -7.52 13.44 -18.10
C ASP A 238 -7.61 14.11 -19.49
N PRO A 239 -6.81 15.15 -19.76
CA PRO A 239 -6.90 15.89 -21.01
C PRO A 239 -6.46 15.05 -22.22
N ARG A 240 -5.55 14.08 -22.07
CA ARG A 240 -5.09 13.25 -23.19
C ARG A 240 -6.13 12.21 -23.57
N ALA A 241 -6.82 11.62 -22.59
CA ALA A 241 -7.97 10.78 -22.82
C ALA A 241 -9.07 11.55 -23.57
N ARG A 242 -9.35 12.81 -23.21
CA ARG A 242 -10.29 13.67 -23.96
C ARG A 242 -9.87 13.89 -25.42
N HIS A 243 -8.60 14.17 -25.67
CA HIS A 243 -8.07 14.27 -27.04
C HIS A 243 -8.20 12.98 -27.84
N LEU A 244 -8.22 11.82 -27.17
CA LEU A 244 -8.41 10.51 -27.77
C LEU A 244 -9.90 10.08 -27.83
N GLY A 245 -10.84 11.03 -27.64
CA GLY A 245 -12.28 10.75 -27.70
C GLY A 245 -12.86 10.16 -26.42
N GLY A 246 -12.11 10.15 -25.31
CA GLY A 246 -12.53 9.64 -24.01
C GLY A 246 -12.11 8.20 -23.72
N VAL A 247 -11.71 7.44 -24.74
CA VAL A 247 -11.28 6.04 -24.63
C VAL A 247 -9.76 5.96 -24.78
N ALA A 248 -9.05 5.82 -23.66
CA ALA A 248 -7.59 5.69 -23.67
C ALA A 248 -7.12 4.60 -22.71
N GLY A 249 -5.97 4.00 -23.01
CA GLY A 249 -5.49 2.88 -22.20
C GLY A 249 -4.94 3.27 -20.83
N HIS A 250 -4.63 4.55 -20.60
CA HIS A 250 -4.08 5.05 -19.34
C HIS A 250 -5.14 5.64 -18.39
N ALA A 251 -6.28 6.09 -18.91
CA ALA A 251 -7.37 6.78 -18.20
C ALA A 251 -8.66 6.79 -19.05
N GLY A 252 -9.81 7.13 -18.45
CA GLY A 252 -11.08 7.29 -19.18
C GLY A 252 -12.21 6.41 -18.68
N MET A 253 -11.91 5.37 -17.89
CA MET A 253 -12.97 4.57 -17.27
C MET A 253 -13.67 5.32 -16.15
N PHE A 254 -14.97 5.07 -16.07
CA PHE A 254 -15.85 5.40 -14.96
C PHE A 254 -16.33 4.11 -14.32
N SER A 255 -16.46 4.09 -12.99
CA SER A 255 -16.99 2.91 -12.27
C SER A 255 -17.52 3.26 -10.89
N THR A 256 -18.17 2.29 -10.25
CA THR A 256 -18.61 2.34 -8.84
C THR A 256 -17.74 1.40 -7.99
N ALA A 257 -17.77 1.58 -6.67
CA ALA A 257 -17.06 0.66 -5.77
C ALA A 257 -17.55 -0.78 -5.92
N ALA A 258 -18.87 -0.97 -6.11
CA ALA A 258 -19.47 -2.29 -6.28
C ALA A 258 -19.01 -3.00 -7.56
N ASP A 259 -18.96 -2.30 -8.70
CA ASP A 259 -18.49 -2.89 -9.96
C ASP A 259 -16.99 -3.24 -9.90
N LEU A 260 -16.16 -2.34 -9.36
CA LEU A 260 -14.74 -2.62 -9.16
C LEU A 260 -14.53 -3.81 -8.21
N ALA A 261 -15.36 -3.98 -7.18
CA ALA A 261 -15.31 -5.12 -6.29
C ALA A 261 -15.59 -6.43 -7.03
N ARG A 262 -16.50 -6.45 -8.01
CA ARG A 262 -16.74 -7.63 -8.86
C ARG A 262 -15.51 -8.00 -9.69
N ILE A 263 -14.80 -7.01 -10.25
CA ILE A 263 -13.53 -7.26 -10.94
C ILE A 263 -12.49 -7.83 -9.96
N CYS A 264 -12.36 -7.25 -8.77
CA CYS A 264 -11.44 -7.76 -7.74
C CYS A 264 -11.76 -9.20 -7.35
N ARG A 265 -13.04 -9.53 -7.11
CA ARG A 265 -13.50 -10.88 -6.78
C ARG A 265 -13.17 -11.89 -7.88
N MET A 266 -13.44 -11.54 -9.14
CA MET A 266 -13.06 -12.37 -10.29
C MET A 266 -11.54 -12.63 -10.30
N LEU A 267 -10.73 -11.61 -10.00
CA LEU A 267 -9.28 -11.70 -10.00
C LEU A 267 -8.72 -12.53 -8.82
N VAL A 268 -9.27 -12.40 -7.61
CA VAL A 268 -8.84 -13.22 -6.45
C VAL A 268 -9.44 -14.63 -6.46
N ASN A 269 -10.45 -14.87 -7.29
CA ASN A 269 -11.05 -16.18 -7.54
C ASN A 269 -10.59 -16.77 -8.90
N ASP A 270 -9.31 -16.59 -9.22
CA ASP A 270 -8.63 -17.24 -10.36
C ASP A 270 -9.36 -17.09 -11.72
N GLY A 271 -9.96 -15.92 -11.94
CA GLY A 271 -10.58 -15.55 -13.21
C GLY A 271 -12.07 -15.87 -13.33
N GLU A 272 -12.74 -16.28 -12.24
CA GLU A 272 -14.14 -16.71 -12.25
C GLU A 272 -14.99 -15.93 -11.25
N LEU A 273 -16.22 -15.58 -11.63
CA LEU A 273 -17.23 -15.03 -10.73
C LEU A 273 -18.63 -15.45 -11.19
N ASP A 274 -19.53 -15.76 -10.26
CA ASP A 274 -20.93 -16.13 -10.53
C ASP A 274 -21.07 -17.26 -11.58
N GLY A 275 -20.18 -18.26 -11.52
CA GLY A 275 -20.14 -19.39 -12.45
C GLY A 275 -19.65 -19.04 -13.87
N LYS A 276 -19.12 -17.83 -14.08
CA LYS A 276 -18.58 -17.37 -15.37
C LYS A 276 -17.09 -17.14 -15.28
N ARG A 277 -16.35 -17.87 -16.12
CA ARG A 277 -14.91 -17.70 -16.29
C ARG A 277 -14.62 -16.59 -17.31
N ILE A 278 -13.98 -15.52 -16.84
CA ILE A 278 -13.59 -14.35 -17.64
C ILE A 278 -12.17 -14.50 -18.17
N LEU A 279 -11.27 -15.00 -17.32
CA LEU A 279 -9.89 -15.31 -17.65
C LEU A 279 -9.56 -16.72 -17.14
N LYS A 280 -8.62 -17.41 -17.79
CA LYS A 280 -8.10 -18.68 -17.25
C LYS A 280 -7.34 -18.41 -15.95
N ALA A 281 -7.38 -19.36 -15.02
CA ALA A 281 -6.60 -19.29 -13.78
C ALA A 281 -5.11 -19.03 -14.06
N SER A 282 -4.52 -19.72 -15.04
CA SER A 282 -3.13 -19.49 -15.44
C SER A 282 -2.87 -18.07 -15.97
N THR A 283 -3.84 -17.44 -16.64
CA THR A 283 -3.76 -16.05 -17.07
C THR A 283 -3.71 -15.10 -15.88
N VAL A 284 -4.57 -15.32 -14.89
CA VAL A 284 -4.60 -14.52 -13.65
C VAL A 284 -3.30 -14.71 -12.86
N GLN A 285 -2.79 -15.94 -12.76
CA GLN A 285 -1.49 -16.20 -12.11
C GLN A 285 -0.33 -15.48 -12.83
N MET A 286 -0.36 -15.38 -14.16
CA MET A 286 0.61 -14.55 -14.90
C MET A 286 0.49 -13.05 -14.53
N MET A 287 -0.71 -12.55 -14.26
CA MET A 287 -0.90 -11.15 -13.83
C MET A 287 -0.24 -10.85 -12.48
N TRP A 288 -0.18 -11.84 -11.59
CA TRP A 288 0.44 -11.74 -10.27
C TRP A 288 1.95 -12.00 -10.28
N GLN A 289 2.51 -12.45 -11.40
CA GLN A 289 3.92 -12.72 -11.49
C GLN A 289 4.74 -11.44 -11.25
N ARG A 290 5.56 -11.48 -10.19
CA ARG A 290 6.43 -10.38 -9.79
C ARG A 290 7.51 -10.14 -10.84
N SER A 291 7.76 -8.87 -11.11
CA SER A 291 8.78 -8.39 -12.00
C SER A 291 9.56 -7.30 -11.29
N PRO A 292 10.77 -7.61 -10.78
CA PRO A 292 11.65 -6.61 -10.19
C PRO A 292 11.97 -5.51 -11.21
N GLN A 293 11.91 -4.27 -10.75
CA GLN A 293 12.27 -3.06 -11.48
C GLN A 293 13.25 -2.24 -10.64
N PRO A 294 14.00 -1.30 -11.24
CA PRO A 294 14.91 -0.43 -10.47
C PRO A 294 14.24 0.32 -9.31
N ASP A 295 12.96 0.69 -9.42
CA ASP A 295 12.18 1.38 -8.37
C ASP A 295 11.30 0.44 -7.53
N GLY A 296 11.66 -0.84 -7.39
CA GLY A 296 10.91 -1.80 -6.56
C GLY A 296 10.30 -2.95 -7.37
N VAL A 297 9.10 -3.40 -7.01
CA VAL A 297 8.47 -4.56 -7.67
C VAL A 297 7.16 -4.16 -8.32
N ARG A 298 6.95 -4.64 -9.55
CA ARG A 298 5.71 -4.53 -10.32
C ARG A 298 5.19 -5.92 -10.67
N SER A 299 3.96 -6.00 -11.14
CA SER A 299 3.48 -7.13 -11.94
C SER A 299 2.82 -6.58 -13.21
N LEU A 300 2.19 -7.43 -14.02
CA LEU A 300 1.59 -7.00 -15.30
C LEU A 300 0.45 -6.01 -15.07
N GLY A 301 0.74 -4.72 -15.20
CA GLY A 301 -0.21 -3.62 -15.02
C GLY A 301 -0.53 -3.25 -13.58
N TRP A 302 0.12 -3.86 -12.61
CA TRP A 302 -0.06 -3.56 -11.18
C TRP A 302 1.24 -3.15 -10.52
N ASP A 303 1.10 -2.39 -9.44
CA ASP A 303 2.17 -2.11 -8.49
C ASP A 303 2.20 -3.17 -7.40
N VAL A 304 3.38 -3.44 -6.85
CA VAL A 304 3.56 -4.32 -5.69
C VAL A 304 4.23 -3.54 -4.56
N SER A 305 5.34 -2.87 -4.85
CA SER A 305 6.14 -2.20 -3.83
C SER A 305 6.98 -1.05 -4.38
N SER A 306 6.58 -0.41 -5.49
CA SER A 306 7.32 0.75 -6.00
C SER A 306 7.15 1.98 -5.12
N SER A 307 7.95 3.02 -5.34
CA SER A 307 7.85 4.30 -4.61
C SER A 307 6.44 4.93 -4.68
N PHE A 308 5.66 4.63 -5.72
CA PHE A 308 4.27 5.07 -5.88
C PHE A 308 3.30 4.41 -4.89
N SER A 309 3.63 3.19 -4.44
CA SER A 309 2.80 2.39 -3.54
C SER A 309 3.39 2.19 -2.15
N GLY A 310 4.63 2.66 -1.92
CA GLY A 310 5.36 2.45 -0.67
C GLY A 310 4.69 2.99 0.59
N LEU A 311 3.69 3.87 0.48
CA LEU A 311 2.89 4.35 1.62
C LEU A 311 1.72 3.43 1.99
N MET A 312 1.23 2.61 1.06
CA MET A 312 0.10 1.70 1.31
C MET A 312 0.57 0.25 1.47
N SER A 313 1.54 -0.17 0.66
CA SER A 313 2.02 -1.56 0.63
C SER A 313 2.46 -2.13 1.98
N PRO A 314 3.02 -1.37 2.95
CA PRO A 314 3.44 -1.93 4.24
C PRO A 314 2.30 -2.44 5.11
N PHE A 315 1.06 -2.00 4.89
CA PHE A 315 -0.10 -2.39 5.70
C PHE A 315 -0.81 -3.65 5.19
N PHE A 316 -0.29 -4.25 4.13
CA PHE A 316 -0.87 -5.44 3.50
C PHE A 316 0.17 -6.57 3.45
N PRO A 317 -0.27 -7.84 3.34
CA PRO A 317 0.65 -8.96 3.21
C PRO A 317 1.65 -8.79 2.06
N VAL A 318 2.84 -9.38 2.24
CA VAL A 318 3.83 -9.45 1.16
C VAL A 318 3.18 -10.16 -0.03
N ASN A 319 3.29 -9.55 -1.23
CA ASN A 319 2.66 -9.95 -2.50
C ASN A 319 1.27 -9.35 -2.79
N SER A 320 0.71 -8.53 -1.91
CA SER A 320 -0.43 -7.70 -2.31
C SER A 320 -0.04 -6.75 -3.44
N VAL A 321 -1.01 -6.46 -4.31
CA VAL A 321 -0.83 -5.63 -5.50
C VAL A 321 -1.84 -4.50 -5.51
N GLY A 322 -1.55 -3.41 -6.20
CA GLY A 322 -2.52 -2.33 -6.32
C GLY A 322 -2.15 -1.27 -7.34
N HIS A 323 -2.93 -0.20 -7.31
CA HIS A 323 -2.73 0.94 -8.18
C HIS A 323 -3.47 2.16 -7.62
N THR A 324 -3.00 3.36 -7.97
CA THR A 324 -3.66 4.62 -7.62
C THR A 324 -4.13 5.38 -8.86
N GLY A 325 -5.07 6.32 -8.68
CA GLY A 325 -5.59 7.19 -9.73
C GLY A 325 -5.48 8.67 -9.38
N PHE A 326 -5.33 9.51 -10.41
CA PHE A 326 -5.11 10.95 -10.24
C PHE A 326 -6.29 11.66 -9.56
N THR A 327 -7.53 11.23 -9.81
CA THR A 327 -8.76 11.74 -9.19
C THR A 327 -8.89 11.38 -7.70
N GLY A 328 -7.91 10.66 -7.15
CA GLY A 328 -7.81 10.31 -5.75
C GLY A 328 -8.20 8.88 -5.44
N THR A 329 -8.54 8.10 -6.46
CA THR A 329 -8.89 6.69 -6.35
C THR A 329 -7.69 5.80 -6.03
N ALA A 330 -7.92 4.66 -5.40
CA ALA A 330 -6.92 3.63 -5.18
C ALA A 330 -7.58 2.26 -5.07
N VAL A 331 -6.82 1.22 -5.40
CA VAL A 331 -7.18 -0.17 -5.10
C VAL A 331 -5.94 -0.89 -4.57
N TRP A 332 -6.16 -1.79 -3.61
CA TRP A 332 -5.18 -2.75 -3.15
C TRP A 332 -5.83 -4.12 -3.02
N ILE A 333 -5.16 -5.17 -3.48
CA ILE A 333 -5.67 -6.54 -3.58
C ILE A 333 -4.63 -7.47 -2.99
N ASP A 334 -5.05 -8.34 -2.09
CA ASP A 334 -4.24 -9.44 -1.60
C ASP A 334 -4.81 -10.77 -2.11
N PRO A 335 -4.23 -11.36 -3.18
CA PRO A 335 -4.73 -12.63 -3.73
C PRO A 335 -4.74 -13.79 -2.71
N PRO A 336 -3.70 -14.01 -1.88
CA PRO A 336 -3.68 -15.12 -0.92
C PRO A 336 -4.85 -15.10 0.08
N THR A 337 -5.17 -13.94 0.67
CA THR A 337 -6.30 -13.80 1.60
C THR A 337 -7.62 -13.47 0.91
N ARG A 338 -7.60 -13.34 -0.43
CA ARG A 338 -8.73 -12.91 -1.27
C ARG A 338 -9.35 -11.60 -0.79
N THR A 339 -8.52 -10.68 -0.31
CA THR A 339 -8.96 -9.39 0.22
C THR A 339 -8.79 -8.30 -0.86
N CYS A 340 -9.71 -7.34 -0.91
CA CYS A 340 -9.52 -6.11 -1.66
C CYS A 340 -9.99 -4.89 -0.88
N MET A 341 -9.30 -3.77 -1.10
CA MET A 341 -9.66 -2.44 -0.61
C MET A 341 -9.78 -1.51 -1.81
N ILE A 342 -10.90 -0.80 -1.92
CA ILE A 342 -11.18 0.17 -2.97
C ILE A 342 -11.49 1.51 -2.30
N ILE A 343 -10.81 2.56 -2.75
CA ILE A 343 -10.99 3.95 -2.31
C ILE A 343 -11.34 4.75 -3.54
N LEU A 344 -12.51 5.41 -3.56
CA LEU A 344 -12.93 6.29 -4.65
C LEU A 344 -13.22 7.68 -4.11
N THR A 345 -12.56 8.70 -4.63
CA THR A 345 -12.75 10.09 -4.19
C THR A 345 -12.90 11.02 -5.40
N ASN A 346 -13.35 12.23 -5.13
CA ASN A 346 -13.33 13.35 -6.07
C ASN A 346 -12.33 14.42 -5.60
N ARG A 347 -11.11 14.03 -5.19
CA ARG A 347 -10.15 14.95 -4.55
C ARG A 347 -9.80 16.19 -5.37
N VAL A 348 -9.91 16.10 -6.69
CA VAL A 348 -9.64 17.19 -7.62
C VAL A 348 -10.76 18.23 -7.65
N HIS A 349 -11.93 17.94 -7.06
CA HIS A 349 -13.04 18.87 -7.04
C HIS A 349 -12.86 19.97 -6.00
N PRO A 350 -13.11 21.26 -6.33
CA PRO A 350 -13.59 21.77 -7.63
C PRO A 350 -12.50 22.27 -8.61
N SER A 351 -11.22 22.31 -8.18
CA SER A 351 -10.19 23.13 -8.86
C SER A 351 -8.84 22.44 -9.06
N GLY A 352 -8.79 21.10 -9.07
CA GLY A 352 -7.59 20.30 -9.33
C GLY A 352 -6.66 20.05 -8.13
N GLY A 353 -7.00 20.58 -6.94
CA GLY A 353 -6.17 20.56 -5.73
C GLY A 353 -6.02 19.20 -5.02
N GLY A 354 -5.38 19.19 -3.84
CA GLY A 354 -5.37 18.03 -2.92
C GLY A 354 -4.34 16.92 -3.18
N ALA A 355 -3.35 17.13 -4.07
CA ALA A 355 -2.44 16.07 -4.53
C ALA A 355 -1.53 15.48 -3.43
N ASN A 356 -1.05 16.31 -2.50
CA ASN A 356 -0.17 15.83 -1.43
C ASN A 356 -0.98 15.10 -0.34
N LYS A 357 -2.14 15.67 0.00
CA LYS A 357 -3.05 15.19 1.04
C LYS A 357 -3.65 13.81 0.75
N ILE A 358 -3.97 13.51 -0.52
CA ILE A 358 -4.57 12.23 -0.87
C ILE A 358 -3.67 11.02 -0.60
N ARG A 359 -2.33 11.20 -0.59
CA ARG A 359 -1.40 10.10 -0.26
C ARG A 359 -1.51 9.71 1.21
N GLU A 360 -1.61 10.70 2.09
CA GLU A 360 -1.78 10.51 3.54
C GLU A 360 -3.13 9.88 3.87
N LEU A 361 -4.23 10.35 3.26
CA LEU A 361 -5.54 9.72 3.42
C LEU A 361 -5.52 8.23 3.04
N ARG A 362 -4.96 7.89 1.87
CA ARG A 362 -4.85 6.49 1.43
C ARG A 362 -4.03 5.65 2.40
N SER A 363 -2.96 6.21 2.96
CA SER A 363 -2.12 5.56 3.98
C SER A 363 -2.91 5.33 5.27
N ARG A 364 -3.63 6.33 5.80
CA ARG A 364 -4.48 6.20 7.00
C ARG A 364 -5.56 5.13 6.83
N VAL A 365 -6.24 5.12 5.68
CA VAL A 365 -7.24 4.08 5.37
C VAL A 365 -6.57 2.71 5.25
N ALA A 366 -5.45 2.60 4.51
CA ALA A 366 -4.69 1.35 4.39
C ALA A 366 -4.23 0.82 5.75
N ALA A 367 -3.75 1.68 6.64
CA ALA A 367 -3.32 1.33 7.99
C ALA A 367 -4.49 0.81 8.83
N ALA A 368 -5.63 1.49 8.82
CA ALA A 368 -6.83 1.07 9.54
C ALA A 368 -7.36 -0.29 9.03
N VAL A 369 -7.40 -0.48 7.71
CA VAL A 369 -7.79 -1.77 7.10
C VAL A 369 -6.79 -2.86 7.44
N GLY A 370 -5.50 -2.57 7.33
CA GLY A 370 -4.45 -3.53 7.60
C GLY A 370 -4.44 -4.00 9.05
N ALA A 371 -4.58 -3.05 9.99
CA ALA A 371 -4.71 -3.32 11.41
C ALA A 371 -5.85 -4.30 11.68
N GLU A 372 -7.02 -4.04 11.11
CA GLU A 372 -8.19 -4.88 11.35
C GLU A 372 -8.10 -6.26 10.68
N LEU A 373 -7.55 -6.32 9.46
CA LEU A 373 -7.65 -7.52 8.62
C LEU A 373 -6.44 -8.45 8.68
N PHE A 374 -5.25 -7.93 8.98
CA PHE A 374 -3.99 -8.67 8.89
C PHE A 374 -3.17 -8.61 10.18
N PHE A 375 -3.41 -7.62 11.03
CA PHE A 375 -2.71 -7.45 12.30
C PHE A 375 -3.71 -7.51 13.46
N ALA A 376 -4.30 -8.70 13.68
CA ALA A 376 -5.30 -8.86 14.73
C ALA A 376 -4.81 -8.35 16.11
N PRO A 377 -5.60 -7.54 16.82
CA PRO A 377 -5.38 -7.34 18.24
C PRO A 377 -5.70 -8.64 18.98
N SER A 378 -4.75 -9.16 19.77
CA SER A 378 -5.11 -10.14 20.80
C SER A 378 -6.18 -9.49 21.69
N ALA A 379 -7.33 -10.16 21.83
CA ALA A 379 -8.55 -9.62 22.43
C ALA A 379 -8.28 -8.88 23.76
N LEU A 380 -8.32 -7.54 23.69
CA LEU A 380 -8.44 -6.66 24.85
C LEU A 380 -9.92 -6.62 25.23
N VAL A 381 -10.30 -7.38 26.25
CA VAL A 381 -11.61 -7.23 26.90
C VAL A 381 -11.60 -5.92 27.67
N THR A 382 -12.49 -5.01 27.28
CA THR A 382 -12.72 -3.72 27.91
C THR A 382 -13.44 -3.88 29.26
N GLY A 383 -13.06 -3.04 30.23
CA GLY A 383 -13.76 -2.85 31.50
C GLY A 383 -13.29 -1.55 32.18
N PRO A 384 -14.14 -0.88 32.98
CA PRO A 384 -14.54 0.51 32.71
C PRO A 384 -13.77 1.61 33.46
N SER A 385 -13.91 2.81 32.90
CA SER A 385 -13.80 4.16 33.49
C SER A 385 -13.81 4.21 35.03
N SER A 386 -12.75 4.76 35.62
CA SER A 386 -12.69 5.13 37.03
C SER A 386 -13.10 6.58 37.25
N SER A 387 -14.28 6.79 37.84
CA SER A 387 -14.61 8.01 38.58
C SER A 387 -14.72 7.69 40.08
N ALA A 388 -13.89 8.41 40.87
CA ALA A 388 -13.97 8.70 42.31
C ALA A 388 -13.87 7.55 43.36
N PRO A 389 -13.25 7.81 44.53
CA PRO A 389 -13.19 6.85 45.64
C PRO A 389 -14.28 7.10 46.69
N ALA A 390 -14.82 6.03 47.30
CA ALA A 390 -14.72 5.71 48.74
C ALA A 390 -15.83 4.77 49.28
N ALA A 391 -15.41 3.93 50.24
CA ALA A 391 -16.11 3.37 51.41
C ALA A 391 -16.87 2.03 51.34
N ASP A 392 -16.23 1.06 52.02
CA ASP A 392 -16.72 0.07 53.01
C ASP A 392 -17.72 -1.06 52.69
N GLY A 393 -17.21 -2.29 52.91
CA GLY A 393 -17.86 -3.31 53.75
C GLY A 393 -18.33 -4.59 53.07
N GLY A 394 -17.72 -5.74 53.42
CA GLY A 394 -18.38 -7.06 53.38
C GLY A 394 -17.70 -8.18 52.58
N GLU A 395 -16.92 -9.02 53.28
CA GLU A 395 -16.47 -10.40 53.03
C GLU A 395 -16.20 -10.90 51.59
N ALA A 396 -14.91 -11.11 51.29
CA ALA A 396 -14.41 -11.67 50.03
C ALA A 396 -14.26 -13.20 50.08
N ILE A 397 -14.99 -13.89 49.19
CA ILE A 397 -14.69 -15.25 48.76
C ILE A 397 -13.43 -15.19 47.89
N THR A 398 -12.37 -15.88 48.32
CA THR A 398 -11.05 -15.87 47.66
C THR A 398 -11.14 -16.53 46.27
N PRO A 399 -10.90 -15.81 45.16
CA PRO A 399 -10.86 -16.42 43.84
C PRO A 399 -9.54 -17.21 43.66
N PRO A 400 -9.55 -18.27 42.83
CA PRO A 400 -8.36 -19.09 42.61
C PRO A 400 -7.26 -18.25 41.96
N ARG A 401 -6.02 -18.42 42.44
CA ARG A 401 -4.85 -17.65 41.98
C ARG A 401 -4.72 -17.72 40.45
N PRO A 402 -4.62 -16.57 39.74
CA PRO A 402 -4.27 -16.55 38.34
C PRO A 402 -2.90 -17.20 38.14
N ARG A 403 -2.80 -18.12 37.19
CA ARG A 403 -1.50 -18.58 36.67
C ARG A 403 -0.83 -17.36 36.04
N ALA A 404 0.34 -16.98 36.54
CA ALA A 404 1.07 -15.78 36.11
C ALA A 404 1.28 -15.80 34.59
N LEU A 405 0.68 -14.84 33.88
CA LEU A 405 1.01 -14.53 32.50
C LEU A 405 2.40 -13.90 32.50
N GLY A 406 3.31 -14.43 31.69
CA GLY A 406 4.69 -13.97 31.63
C GLY A 406 4.79 -12.51 31.17
N THR A 407 5.63 -11.73 31.83
CA THR A 407 5.95 -10.36 31.47
C THR A 407 6.63 -10.31 30.10
N VAL A 408 6.14 -9.48 29.17
CA VAL A 408 6.84 -9.19 27.89
C VAL A 408 8.07 -8.36 28.20
N ARG A 409 9.19 -8.70 27.56
CA ARG A 409 10.51 -8.10 27.82
C ARG A 409 11.02 -7.44 26.56
N THR A 410 11.64 -6.28 26.69
CA THR A 410 12.36 -5.66 25.55
C THR A 410 13.59 -6.50 25.18
N GLY A 411 14.15 -6.25 24.00
CA GLY A 411 15.44 -6.85 23.63
C GLY A 411 16.53 -6.50 24.64
N LEU A 412 16.55 -5.25 25.13
CA LEU A 412 17.49 -4.78 26.13
C LEU A 412 17.27 -5.45 27.50
N ASP A 413 16.02 -5.65 27.93
CA ASP A 413 15.71 -6.42 29.14
C ASP A 413 16.26 -7.85 29.01
N THR A 414 16.07 -8.48 27.85
CA THR A 414 16.56 -9.84 27.56
C THR A 414 18.08 -9.93 27.67
N LEU A 415 18.80 -8.93 27.13
CA LEU A 415 20.25 -8.85 27.22
C LEU A 415 20.74 -8.67 28.66
N VAL A 416 20.03 -7.87 29.48
CA VAL A 416 20.36 -7.69 30.90
C VAL A 416 20.33 -9.02 31.65
N ASP A 417 19.27 -9.83 31.52
CA ASP A 417 19.21 -11.11 32.24
C ASP A 417 20.21 -12.13 31.72
N GLN A 418 20.58 -12.02 30.43
CA GLN A 418 21.63 -12.83 29.84
C GLN A 418 23.03 -12.31 30.18
N ASN A 419 23.17 -11.28 31.04
CA ASN A 419 24.43 -10.61 31.35
C ASN A 419 25.23 -10.22 30.11
N PHE A 420 24.53 -9.80 29.05
CA PHE A 420 25.11 -9.44 27.76
C PHE A 420 25.98 -10.54 27.13
N ALA A 421 25.69 -11.81 27.42
CA ALA A 421 26.42 -12.97 26.89
C ALA A 421 26.69 -12.91 25.37
N PRO A 422 25.75 -12.48 24.50
CA PRO A 422 26.01 -12.36 23.06
C PRO A 422 27.12 -11.38 22.68
N PHE A 423 27.48 -10.45 23.56
CA PHE A 423 28.46 -9.40 23.32
C PHE A 423 29.76 -9.57 24.10
N GLN A 424 29.92 -10.67 24.86
CA GLN A 424 31.16 -10.91 25.58
C GLN A 424 32.35 -11.03 24.63
N GLY A 425 33.48 -10.44 25.02
CA GLY A 425 34.68 -10.34 24.21
C GLY A 425 34.61 -9.32 23.07
N HIS A 426 33.45 -8.69 22.83
CA HIS A 426 33.27 -7.76 21.74
C HIS A 426 33.41 -6.29 22.18
N ALA A 427 33.91 -5.50 21.24
CA ALA A 427 33.92 -4.07 21.30
C ALA A 427 32.69 -3.52 20.59
N VAL A 428 31.74 -3.00 21.36
CA VAL A 428 30.42 -2.58 20.88
C VAL A 428 30.43 -1.12 20.46
N GLY A 429 29.96 -0.83 19.25
CA GLY A 429 29.50 0.48 18.83
C GLY A 429 27.98 0.54 18.98
N LEU A 430 27.47 1.41 19.84
CA LEU A 430 26.05 1.51 20.15
C LEU A 430 25.42 2.69 19.41
N ILE A 431 24.45 2.41 18.54
CA ILE A 431 23.60 3.40 17.88
C ILE A 431 22.29 3.45 18.67
N THR A 432 22.03 4.57 19.33
CA THR A 432 20.89 4.70 20.27
C THR A 432 20.44 6.15 20.38
N ASN A 433 19.27 6.37 21.00
CA ASN A 433 18.78 7.68 21.42
C ASN A 433 18.03 7.55 22.77
N GLN A 434 17.17 8.52 23.10
CA GLN A 434 16.40 8.60 24.35
C GLN A 434 15.43 7.44 24.55
N THR A 435 15.14 6.67 23.50
CA THR A 435 14.26 5.51 23.55
C THR A 435 14.98 4.20 23.89
N GLY A 436 16.31 4.18 23.83
CA GLY A 436 17.14 3.04 24.23
C GLY A 436 17.18 2.92 25.75
N ILE A 437 16.07 2.51 26.36
CA ILE A 437 15.92 2.28 27.80
C ILE A 437 15.28 0.91 28.05
N ASP A 438 15.65 0.28 29.16
CA ASP A 438 15.04 -0.99 29.60
C ASP A 438 13.71 -0.76 30.34
N SER A 439 13.03 -1.83 30.73
CA SER A 439 11.76 -1.76 31.48
C SER A 439 11.86 -1.05 32.83
N LYS A 440 13.08 -0.80 33.33
CA LYS A 440 13.37 -0.06 34.58
C LYS A 440 13.80 1.38 34.32
N GLY A 441 13.76 1.84 33.06
CA GLY A 441 14.18 3.18 32.65
C GLY A 441 15.69 3.39 32.65
N ARG A 442 16.49 2.32 32.68
CA ARG A 442 17.96 2.40 32.61
C ARG A 442 18.39 2.52 31.15
N ARG A 443 19.31 3.44 30.86
CA ARG A 443 19.79 3.72 29.50
C ARG A 443 20.62 2.55 28.95
N ALA A 444 20.44 2.22 27.69
CA ALA A 444 21.26 1.25 26.96
C ALA A 444 22.76 1.58 27.08
N ILE A 445 23.12 2.87 26.99
CA ILE A 445 24.50 3.36 27.18
C ILE A 445 25.08 2.88 28.51
N ASP A 446 24.36 3.09 29.61
CA ASP A 446 24.83 2.72 30.95
C ASP A 446 24.91 1.20 31.12
N LEU A 447 23.94 0.48 30.56
CA LEU A 447 23.90 -0.98 30.65
C LEU A 447 25.03 -1.65 29.86
N PHE A 448 25.30 -1.20 28.63
CA PHE A 448 26.43 -1.69 27.82
C PHE A 448 27.79 -1.26 28.39
N ALA A 449 27.89 -0.07 28.97
CA ALA A 449 29.14 0.40 29.58
C ALA A 449 29.53 -0.40 30.84
N ASN A 450 28.55 -0.87 31.60
CA ASN A 450 28.76 -1.62 32.84
C ASN A 450 28.64 -3.15 32.66
N ALA A 451 28.39 -3.64 31.45
CA ALA A 451 28.24 -5.05 31.16
C ALA A 451 29.59 -5.80 31.28
N PRO A 452 29.71 -6.82 32.16
CA PRO A 452 30.95 -7.58 32.31
C PRO A 452 31.38 -8.27 31.02
N GLY A 453 32.65 -8.10 30.64
CA GLY A 453 33.22 -8.72 29.45
C GLY A 453 32.81 -8.05 28.13
N VAL A 454 32.07 -6.95 28.17
CA VAL A 454 31.71 -6.14 26.99
C VAL A 454 32.46 -4.81 27.06
N ARG A 455 32.99 -4.34 25.92
CA ARG A 455 33.64 -3.02 25.85
C ARG A 455 32.80 -2.07 25.01
N LEU A 456 32.10 -1.12 25.62
CA LEU A 456 31.47 -0.02 24.89
C LEU A 456 32.56 0.89 24.30
N ALA A 457 32.77 0.79 22.99
CA ALA A 457 33.88 1.41 22.27
C ALA A 457 33.51 2.79 21.71
N ALA A 458 32.29 2.92 21.18
CA ALA A 458 31.78 4.16 20.60
C ALA A 458 30.26 4.25 20.77
N ILE A 459 29.75 5.48 20.84
CA ILE A 459 28.31 5.77 20.84
C ILE A 459 28.03 6.59 19.58
N PHE A 460 26.93 6.30 18.90
CA PHE A 460 26.48 7.02 17.71
C PHE A 460 25.09 7.58 17.93
N SER A 461 24.94 8.89 17.73
CA SER A 461 23.67 9.58 17.89
C SER A 461 23.01 9.88 16.54
N PRO A 462 21.71 9.61 16.37
CA PRO A 462 20.97 9.93 15.15
C PRO A 462 20.47 11.39 15.16
N GLU A 463 19.52 11.71 14.29
CA GLU A 463 18.74 12.95 14.33
C GLU A 463 18.15 13.21 15.72
N HIS A 464 18.18 14.47 16.18
CA HIS A 464 17.83 14.91 17.54
C HIS A 464 18.78 14.46 18.67
N GLY A 465 19.88 13.79 18.35
CA GLY A 465 20.93 13.43 19.31
C GLY A 465 20.50 12.32 20.28
N ILE A 466 21.29 12.11 21.33
CA ILE A 466 21.02 11.05 22.33
C ILE A 466 19.81 11.39 23.21
N SER A 467 19.56 12.67 23.48
CA SER A 467 18.48 13.11 24.37
C SER A 467 17.16 13.36 23.63
N GLY A 468 17.18 13.46 22.30
CA GLY A 468 15.99 13.65 21.47
C GLY A 468 15.43 15.09 21.47
N ASP A 469 16.21 16.08 21.90
CA ASP A 469 15.79 17.46 22.13
C ASP A 469 16.52 18.51 21.26
N VAL A 470 17.29 18.05 20.26
CA VAL A 470 18.07 18.93 19.36
C VAL A 470 17.37 19.10 18.01
N ASP A 471 16.93 20.32 17.68
CA ASP A 471 16.27 20.63 16.39
C ASP A 471 17.23 21.27 15.35
N ALA A 472 18.51 20.89 15.40
CA ALA A 472 19.57 21.39 14.52
C ALA A 472 20.64 20.30 14.24
N ASP A 473 21.72 20.65 13.53
CA ASP A 473 22.89 19.77 13.39
C ASP A 473 23.40 19.35 14.77
N VAL A 474 23.57 18.03 14.95
CA VAL A 474 23.98 17.46 16.23
C VAL A 474 25.51 17.40 16.26
N PRO A 475 26.19 18.05 17.21
CA PRO A 475 27.65 17.98 17.29
C PRO A 475 28.12 16.67 17.92
N ASN A 476 29.36 16.27 17.61
CA ASN A 476 30.06 15.25 18.39
C ASN A 476 30.18 15.71 19.85
N SER A 477 30.06 14.78 20.78
CA SER A 477 30.12 15.08 22.21
C SER A 477 30.70 13.89 23.00
N ARG A 478 30.55 13.91 24.32
CA ARG A 478 30.91 12.80 25.21
C ARG A 478 29.75 12.52 26.12
N ASP A 479 29.47 11.25 26.36
CA ASP A 479 28.48 10.87 27.36
C ASP A 479 29.00 11.23 28.76
N ALA A 480 28.19 11.95 29.52
CA ALA A 480 28.60 12.51 30.81
C ALA A 480 28.84 11.43 31.88
N ALA A 481 28.14 10.29 31.80
CA ALA A 481 28.25 9.22 32.79
C ALA A 481 29.43 8.28 32.53
N THR A 482 29.68 7.97 31.26
CA THR A 482 30.68 6.95 30.85
C THR A 482 31.97 7.57 30.30
N GLY A 483 31.96 8.86 29.97
CA GLY A 483 33.09 9.58 29.33
C GLY A 483 33.37 9.17 27.88
N ARG A 484 32.56 8.27 27.31
CA ARG A 484 32.74 7.72 25.96
C ARG A 484 32.39 8.75 24.89
N PRO A 485 33.10 8.76 23.75
CA PRO A 485 32.77 9.65 22.64
C PRO A 485 31.40 9.30 22.07
N ILE A 486 30.62 10.35 21.79
CA ILE A 486 29.37 10.30 21.03
C ILE A 486 29.64 10.93 19.67
N TRP A 487 29.60 10.11 18.63
CA TRP A 487 29.71 10.54 17.24
C TRP A 487 28.33 10.84 16.69
N SER A 488 28.15 12.04 16.18
CA SER A 488 26.90 12.40 15.50
C SER A 488 26.87 11.81 14.10
N LEU A 489 25.75 11.17 13.76
CA LEU A 489 25.40 10.73 12.41
C LEU A 489 24.33 11.64 11.78
N TYR A 490 24.20 12.87 12.29
CA TYR A 490 23.26 13.85 11.77
C TYR A 490 23.93 15.23 11.65
N GLY A 491 23.88 15.80 10.44
CA GLY A 491 24.60 17.01 10.05
C GLY A 491 25.63 16.74 8.94
N PRO A 492 26.87 17.28 9.01
CA PRO A 492 27.90 17.11 7.99
C PRO A 492 28.36 15.66 7.78
N THR A 493 28.23 14.82 8.82
CA THR A 493 28.54 13.39 8.76
C THR A 493 27.28 12.60 9.03
N ARG A 494 26.83 11.83 8.02
CA ARG A 494 25.63 10.96 8.11
C ARG A 494 25.96 9.47 8.03
N ARG A 495 27.20 9.16 7.66
CA ARG A 495 27.76 7.82 7.54
C ARG A 495 28.94 7.73 8.49
N PRO A 496 29.02 6.68 9.33
CA PRO A 496 30.14 6.54 10.25
C PRO A 496 31.44 6.37 9.44
N THR A 497 32.49 7.10 9.81
CA THR A 497 33.77 7.09 9.08
C THR A 497 34.67 5.91 9.47
N GLY A 498 35.74 5.72 8.70
CA GLY A 498 36.96 4.97 9.04
C GLY A 498 37.27 4.96 10.54
N ASP A 499 37.54 6.16 11.03
CA ASP A 499 38.03 6.40 12.38
C ASP A 499 36.94 6.21 13.44
N MET A 500 35.69 6.57 13.14
CA MET A 500 34.58 6.44 14.10
C MET A 500 34.28 4.98 14.46
N LEU A 501 34.47 4.06 13.52
CA LEU A 501 34.28 2.62 13.72
C LEU A 501 35.58 1.89 14.07
N TYR A 502 36.70 2.60 14.23
CA TYR A 502 37.98 1.97 14.55
C TYR A 502 37.90 1.23 15.90
N GLY A 503 38.29 -0.04 15.91
CA GLY A 503 38.28 -0.87 17.11
C GLY A 503 36.88 -1.26 17.62
N VAL A 504 35.83 -1.06 16.82
CA VAL A 504 34.49 -1.64 16.99
C VAL A 504 34.45 -2.99 16.27
N SER A 505 34.02 -4.04 16.97
CA SER A 505 33.87 -5.38 16.39
C SER A 505 32.41 -5.77 16.16
N VAL A 506 31.46 -5.14 16.85
CA VAL A 506 30.02 -5.36 16.71
C VAL A 506 29.28 -4.02 16.81
N LEU A 507 28.30 -3.81 15.94
CA LEU A 507 27.38 -2.68 16.02
C LEU A 507 26.04 -3.13 16.57
N VAL A 508 25.51 -2.38 17.52
CA VAL A 508 24.19 -2.60 18.12
C VAL A 508 23.33 -1.39 17.80
N PHE A 509 22.17 -1.62 17.21
CA PHE A 509 21.19 -0.57 16.91
C PHE A 509 20.00 -0.75 17.86
N ASP A 510 19.84 0.18 18.79
CA ASP A 510 18.78 0.19 19.81
C ASP A 510 18.08 1.55 19.81
N ILE A 511 17.15 1.70 18.86
CA ILE A 511 16.27 2.86 18.76
C ILE A 511 14.87 2.31 18.59
N GLN A 512 14.03 2.51 19.61
CA GLN A 512 12.63 2.11 19.57
C GLN A 512 11.86 3.18 18.78
N ASP A 513 11.52 2.86 17.53
CA ASP A 513 10.69 3.70 16.68
C ASP A 513 9.40 2.97 16.35
N ILE A 514 8.27 3.61 16.63
CA ILE A 514 6.93 3.07 16.30
C ILE A 514 6.41 3.61 14.96
N GLY A 515 7.24 4.34 14.19
CA GLY A 515 6.95 4.78 12.82
C GLY A 515 5.92 5.90 12.73
N VAL A 516 5.62 6.58 13.84
CA VAL A 516 4.61 7.65 13.92
C VAL A 516 5.17 9.05 13.67
N ARG A 517 6.49 9.20 13.54
CA ARG A 517 7.18 10.46 13.21
C ARG A 517 8.20 10.26 12.11
N TYR A 518 8.41 11.28 11.28
CA TYR A 518 9.30 11.26 10.11
C TYR A 518 10.80 11.35 10.49
N TYR A 519 11.27 10.59 11.47
CA TYR A 519 12.68 10.60 11.83
C TYR A 519 13.51 9.81 10.82
N THR A 520 14.74 10.27 10.58
CA THR A 520 15.68 9.65 9.64
C THR A 520 16.35 8.38 10.18
N TYR A 521 15.83 7.77 11.26
CA TYR A 521 16.44 6.63 11.97
C TYR A 521 16.64 5.39 11.08
N LEU A 522 15.68 5.10 10.19
CA LEU A 522 15.85 4.02 9.21
C LEU A 522 16.97 4.31 8.20
N ALA A 523 17.16 5.57 7.80
CA ALA A 523 18.28 5.96 6.96
C ALA A 523 19.61 5.86 7.72
N THR A 524 19.64 6.22 9.01
CA THR A 524 20.80 6.00 9.89
C THR A 524 21.15 4.51 9.98
N LEU A 525 20.17 3.62 10.19
CA LEU A 525 20.39 2.17 10.21
C LEU A 525 21.00 1.69 8.90
N LEU A 526 20.40 2.08 7.76
CA LEU A 526 20.89 1.68 6.44
C LEU A 526 22.34 2.12 6.21
N TYR A 527 22.65 3.39 6.49
CA TYR A 527 24.00 3.93 6.30
C TYR A 527 25.04 3.25 7.20
N VAL A 528 24.67 2.95 8.45
CA VAL A 528 25.55 2.21 9.36
C VAL A 528 25.80 0.79 8.86
N LEU A 529 24.76 0.09 8.38
CA LEU A 529 24.90 -1.26 7.80
C LEU A 529 25.77 -1.26 6.54
N GLU A 530 25.60 -0.28 5.65
CA GLU A 530 26.41 -0.14 4.43
C GLU A 530 27.89 0.08 4.75
N GLU A 531 28.22 0.97 5.69
CA GLU A 531 29.63 1.21 6.06
C GLU A 531 30.23 0.04 6.85
N ALA A 532 29.41 -0.68 7.63
CA ALA A 532 29.84 -1.90 8.31
C ALA A 532 30.17 -3.00 7.29
N GLY A 533 29.35 -3.19 6.26
CA GLY A 533 29.55 -4.20 5.22
C GLY A 533 30.71 -3.91 4.24
N ARG A 534 31.27 -2.71 4.26
CA ARG A 534 32.48 -2.35 3.49
C ARG A 534 33.79 -2.75 4.18
N ARG A 535 33.73 -3.20 5.42
CA ARG A 535 34.87 -3.68 6.22
C ARG A 535 34.83 -5.19 6.32
#